data_AF-A0A3B8QCN5-F1
#
_entry.id   AF-A0A3B8QCN5-F1
#
_cell.length_a   1.000
_cell.length_b   1.000
_cell.length_c   1.000
_cell.angle_alpha   90.00
_cell.angle_beta   90.00
_cell.angle_gamma   90.00
#
_symmetry.space_group_name_H-M   'P 1'
#
loop_
_entity.id
_entity.type
_entity.pdbx_description
1 polymer ?
#
loop_
_entity_poly.entity_id
_entity_poly.type
_entity_poly.pdbx_seq_one_letter_code
_entity_poly.pdbx_strand_id
1 'polypeptide(L)'
;YSENQLAPSIAEAGDDPLTAWQQFGCQMAELTVTGTPVEIDATGRRLPYVPPTPADRMVLHVPQGSKGRALVVGLPPELSAAQLATYDLLVGGRQKMRDQEAGNPGNYDV
;
A
#
# COMPACT_ATOMS: atom_id res chain seq x y z
N TYR A 1 0.19 28.45 -11.02
CA TYR A 1 -1.16 27.97 -11.39
C TYR A 1 -1.50 26.75 -10.54
N SER A 2 -1.54 26.92 -9.22
CA SER A 2 -1.53 25.80 -8.28
C SER A 2 -2.36 26.20 -7.06
N GLU A 3 -3.69 26.21 -7.20
CA GLU A 3 -4.60 26.45 -6.06
C GLU A 3 -6.09 26.17 -6.36
N ASN A 4 -6.51 26.05 -7.62
CA ASN A 4 -7.94 25.93 -7.98
C ASN A 4 -8.45 24.50 -8.27
N GLN A 5 -7.78 23.45 -7.80
CA GLN A 5 -8.18 22.07 -8.14
C GLN A 5 -7.90 21.05 -7.01
N LEU A 6 -7.93 21.50 -5.73
CA LEU A 6 -7.40 20.73 -4.60
C LEU A 6 -8.48 20.33 -3.57
N ALA A 7 -9.55 19.78 -4.10
CA ALA A 7 -10.20 18.58 -3.62
C ALA A 7 -10.99 18.10 -4.85
N PRO A 8 -11.06 16.79 -5.16
CA PRO A 8 -12.10 16.37 -6.09
C PRO A 8 -13.40 16.97 -5.56
N SER A 9 -14.23 17.51 -6.43
CA SER A 9 -15.62 17.82 -6.12
C SER A 9 -16.32 16.49 -5.78
N ILE A 10 -16.03 15.92 -4.60
CA ILE A 10 -16.35 14.55 -4.11
C ILE A 10 -17.86 14.26 -4.08
N ALA A 11 -18.68 15.24 -4.45
CA ALA A 11 -20.10 15.11 -4.69
C ALA A 11 -20.53 16.00 -5.87
N GLU A 12 -20.08 15.73 -7.10
CA GLU A 12 -21.08 15.80 -8.16
C GLU A 12 -22.09 14.70 -7.84
N ALA A 13 -23.37 15.07 -7.70
CA ALA A 13 -24.41 14.21 -7.16
C ALA A 13 -24.54 12.92 -7.99
N GLY A 14 -23.87 11.84 -7.59
CA GLY A 14 -23.92 10.55 -8.29
C GLY A 14 -22.76 9.60 -8.03
N ASP A 15 -21.54 10.11 -7.78
CA ASP A 15 -20.36 9.25 -7.61
C ASP A 15 -20.13 8.80 -6.16
N ASP A 16 -19.61 7.58 -5.99
CA ASP A 16 -19.19 7.06 -4.69
C ASP A 16 -18.00 7.89 -4.15
N PRO A 17 -18.16 8.61 -3.02
CA PRO A 17 -17.14 9.49 -2.48
C PRO A 17 -15.80 8.79 -2.20
N LEU A 18 -15.85 7.53 -1.74
CA LEU A 18 -14.66 6.77 -1.42
C LEU A 18 -13.84 6.45 -2.67
N THR A 19 -14.53 6.02 -3.74
CA THR A 19 -13.90 5.77 -5.04
C THR A 19 -13.23 7.03 -5.59
N ALA A 20 -13.89 8.19 -5.53
CA ALA A 20 -13.33 9.46 -5.98
C ALA A 20 -12.06 9.85 -5.21
N TRP A 21 -12.08 9.68 -3.88
CA TRP A 21 -10.90 9.91 -3.03
C TRP A 21 -9.75 8.96 -3.33
N GLN A 22 -10.03 7.67 -3.55
CA GLN A 22 -9.00 6.68 -3.89
C GLN A 22 -8.35 7.01 -5.24
N GLN A 23 -9.14 7.36 -6.26
CA GLN A 23 -8.61 7.75 -7.56
C GLN A 23 -7.73 9.00 -7.49
N PHE A 24 -8.13 10.01 -6.71
CA PHE A 24 -7.30 11.18 -6.44
C PHE A 24 -6.03 10.82 -5.69
N GLY A 25 -6.11 9.94 -4.69
CA GLY A 25 -4.96 9.41 -3.96
C GLY A 25 -3.95 8.72 -4.90
N CYS A 26 -4.42 7.92 -5.85
CA CYS A 26 -3.56 7.31 -6.88
C CYS A 26 -2.84 8.38 -7.72
N GLN A 27 -3.53 9.44 -8.15
CA GLN A 27 -2.92 10.53 -8.92
C GLN A 27 -1.83 11.25 -8.12
N MET A 28 -2.11 11.57 -6.86
CA MET A 28 -1.15 12.21 -5.96
C MET A 28 0.06 11.31 -5.67
N ALA A 29 -0.17 10.01 -5.52
CA ALA A 29 0.89 9.03 -5.29
C ALA A 29 1.83 8.92 -6.50
N GLU A 30 1.30 8.90 -7.73
CA GLU A 30 2.10 8.87 -8.96
C GLU A 30 2.93 10.13 -9.15
N LEU A 31 2.39 11.30 -8.79
CA LEU A 31 3.15 12.56 -8.80
C LEU A 31 4.27 12.59 -7.74
N THR A 32 4.12 11.81 -6.66
CA THR A 32 5.12 11.72 -5.58
C THR A 32 6.23 10.74 -5.93
N VAL A 33 5.87 9.59 -6.47
CA VAL A 33 6.80 8.53 -6.86
C VAL A 33 6.18 7.71 -7.98
N THR A 34 6.91 7.53 -9.08
CA THR A 34 6.47 6.65 -10.18
C THR A 34 6.22 5.25 -9.64
N GLY A 35 5.05 4.70 -9.93
CA GLY A 35 4.66 3.41 -9.40
C GLY A 35 3.44 2.82 -10.08
N THR A 36 2.80 1.88 -9.40
CA THR A 36 1.58 1.27 -9.89
C THR A 36 0.61 1.07 -8.73
N PRO A 37 -0.64 1.54 -8.85
CA PRO A 37 -1.67 1.22 -7.89
C PRO A 37 -2.08 -0.24 -8.00
N VAL A 38 -2.25 -0.89 -6.85
CA VAL A 38 -2.61 -2.30 -6.74
C VAL A 38 -3.61 -2.48 -5.62
N GLU A 39 -4.45 -3.50 -5.75
CA GLU A 39 -5.31 -3.99 -4.68
C GLU A 39 -4.68 -5.19 -4.00
N ILE A 40 -4.87 -5.30 -2.70
CA ILE A 40 -4.49 -6.44 -1.88
C ILE A 40 -5.77 -6.98 -1.23
N ASP A 41 -6.11 -8.21 -1.55
CA ASP A 41 -7.29 -8.87 -1.00
C ASP A 41 -7.09 -9.41 0.42
N ALA A 42 -8.18 -9.86 1.05
CA ALA A 42 -8.13 -10.43 2.38
C ALA A 42 -7.19 -11.65 2.52
N THR A 43 -6.82 -12.31 1.42
CA THR A 43 -5.84 -13.41 1.41
C THR A 43 -4.39 -12.93 1.21
N GLY A 44 -4.20 -11.63 0.96
CA GLY A 44 -2.90 -11.02 0.65
C GLY A 44 -2.52 -11.09 -0.83
N ARG A 45 -3.43 -11.53 -1.71
CA ARG A 45 -3.15 -11.57 -3.16
C ARG A 45 -3.20 -10.17 -3.74
N ARG A 46 -2.19 -9.87 -4.54
CA ARG A 46 -2.13 -8.66 -5.36
C ARG A 46 -3.03 -8.79 -6.58
N LEU A 47 -3.82 -7.77 -6.83
CA LEU A 47 -4.65 -7.58 -8.01
C LEU A 47 -4.36 -6.20 -8.63
N PRO A 48 -4.60 -6.01 -9.94
CA PRO A 48 -4.63 -4.67 -10.52
C PRO A 48 -5.69 -3.81 -9.82
N TYR A 49 -5.41 -2.53 -9.61
CA TYR A 49 -6.40 -1.60 -9.08
C TYR A 49 -7.49 -1.34 -10.13
N VAL A 50 -8.74 -1.65 -9.80
CA VAL A 50 -9.91 -1.42 -10.65
C VAL A 50 -11.04 -0.84 -9.80
N PRO A 51 -11.29 0.48 -9.86
CA PRO A 51 -12.42 1.08 -9.16
C PRO A 51 -13.79 0.68 -9.78
N PRO A 52 -14.88 0.60 -8.99
CA PRO A 52 -14.91 0.76 -7.53
C PRO A 52 -14.30 -0.45 -6.82
N THR A 53 -13.48 -0.16 -5.82
CA THR A 53 -12.76 -1.21 -5.10
C THR A 53 -13.68 -1.89 -4.08
N PRO A 54 -13.72 -3.24 -4.03
CA PRO A 54 -14.48 -3.95 -3.01
C PRO A 54 -14.06 -3.56 -1.58
N ALA A 55 -15.02 -3.53 -0.65
CA ALA A 55 -14.83 -3.01 0.71
C ALA A 55 -13.79 -3.77 1.56
N ASP A 56 -13.44 -5.00 1.17
CA ASP A 56 -12.44 -5.85 1.82
C ASP A 56 -11.02 -5.67 1.27
N ARG A 57 -10.79 -4.77 0.30
CA ARG A 57 -9.48 -4.58 -0.34
C ARG A 57 -8.72 -3.43 0.29
N MET A 58 -7.41 -3.63 0.43
CA MET A 58 -6.45 -2.56 0.68
C MET A 58 -5.88 -2.08 -0.65
N VAL A 59 -5.84 -0.76 -0.87
CA VAL A 59 -5.28 -0.16 -2.09
C VAL A 59 -3.94 0.49 -1.76
N LEU A 60 -2.90 0.06 -2.45
CA LEU A 60 -1.54 0.57 -2.29
C LEU A 60 -1.01 1.10 -3.61
N HIS A 61 -0.29 2.21 -3.57
CA HIS A 61 0.59 2.63 -4.65
C HIS A 61 1.99 2.07 -4.40
N VAL A 62 2.44 1.16 -5.27
CA VAL A 62 3.74 0.48 -5.12
C VAL A 62 4.75 1.19 -6.03
N PRO A 63 5.84 1.78 -5.48
CA PRO A 63 6.89 2.41 -6.28
C PRO A 63 7.50 1.45 -7.30
N GLN A 64 7.88 1.99 -8.46
CA GLN A 64 8.65 1.24 -9.44
C GLN A 64 10.10 1.05 -8.95
N GLY A 65 10.65 -0.15 -9.13
CA GLY A 65 11.98 -0.52 -8.64
C GLY A 65 11.95 -1.19 -7.25
N SER A 66 13.14 -1.50 -6.72
CA SER A 66 13.29 -2.31 -5.49
C SER A 66 13.42 -1.50 -4.21
N LYS A 67 13.35 -0.15 -4.29
CA LYS A 67 13.57 0.75 -3.17
C LYS A 67 12.38 1.67 -3.00
N GLY A 68 11.84 1.75 -1.79
CA GLY A 68 10.74 2.64 -1.44
C GLY A 68 9.68 1.93 -0.62
N ARG A 69 8.87 2.73 0.09
CA ARG A 69 7.69 2.25 0.79
C ARG A 69 6.47 2.41 -0.12
N ALA A 70 5.55 1.46 -0.05
CA ALA A 70 4.24 1.63 -0.66
C ALA A 70 3.49 2.79 0.03
N LEU A 71 2.75 3.57 -0.75
CA LEU A 71 1.86 4.60 -0.25
C LEU A 71 0.46 4.01 -0.12
N VAL A 72 -0.23 4.32 0.97
CA VAL A 72 -1.59 3.85 1.21
C VAL A 72 -2.56 4.78 0.49
N VAL A 73 -3.41 4.21 -0.36
CA VAL A 73 -4.46 4.94 -1.06
C VAL A 73 -5.83 4.63 -0.45
N GLY A 74 -6.03 3.41 0.03
CA GLY A 74 -7.27 2.99 0.69
C GLY A 74 -7.04 1.82 1.63
N LEU A 75 -7.79 1.80 2.73
CA LEU A 75 -7.80 0.70 3.69
C LEU A 75 -9.21 0.15 3.83
N PRO A 76 -9.37 -1.18 3.97
CA PRO A 76 -10.64 -1.73 4.42
C PRO A 76 -10.90 -1.32 5.88
N PRO A 77 -12.16 -1.38 6.36
CA PRO A 77 -12.49 -1.07 7.75
C PRO A 77 -11.71 -1.92 8.75
N GLU A 78 -11.44 -3.18 8.39
CA GLU A 78 -10.61 -4.11 9.15
C GLU A 78 -9.62 -4.80 8.20
N LEU A 79 -8.34 -4.81 8.58
CA LEU A 79 -7.30 -5.53 7.84
C LEU A 79 -7.31 -7.00 8.23
N SER A 80 -7.30 -7.89 7.23
CA SER A 80 -6.99 -9.29 7.47
C SER A 80 -5.54 -9.47 7.95
N ALA A 81 -5.21 -10.65 8.49
CA ALA A 81 -3.84 -10.97 8.87
C ALA A 81 -2.84 -10.85 7.69
N ALA A 82 -3.27 -11.23 6.48
CA ALA A 82 -2.42 -11.15 5.29
C ALA A 82 -2.24 -9.70 4.80
N GLN A 83 -3.29 -8.89 4.88
CA GLN A 83 -3.21 -7.47 4.55
C GLN A 83 -2.38 -6.70 5.58
N LEU A 84 -2.52 -7.01 6.87
CA LEU A 84 -1.71 -6.43 7.93
C LEU A 84 -0.23 -6.77 7.74
N ALA A 85 0.10 -8.04 7.42
CA ALA A 85 1.47 -8.43 7.12
C ALA A 85 2.03 -7.67 5.89
N THR A 86 1.19 -7.47 4.87
CA THR A 86 1.55 -6.70 3.67
C THR A 86 1.80 -5.24 3.99
N TYR A 87 0.92 -4.62 4.78
CA TYR A 87 1.06 -3.26 5.27
C TYR A 87 2.34 -3.10 6.09
N ASP A 88 2.57 -3.98 7.06
CA ASP A 88 3.75 -3.94 7.93
C ASP A 88 5.05 -4.00 7.12
N LEU A 89 5.09 -4.86 6.09
CA LEU A 89 6.24 -5.03 5.22
C LEU A 89 6.45 -3.85 4.27
N LEU A 90 5.43 -3.50 3.47
CA LEU A 90 5.57 -2.58 2.34
C LEU A 90 5.40 -1.11 2.74
N VAL A 91 4.55 -0.84 3.74
CA VAL A 91 4.25 0.52 4.20
C VAL A 91 5.03 0.81 5.49
N GLY A 92 4.93 -0.08 6.47
CA GLY A 92 5.58 0.07 7.78
C GLY A 92 7.09 -0.13 7.74
N GLY A 93 7.64 -0.79 6.71
CA GLY A 93 9.06 -1.14 6.64
C GLY A 93 9.51 -2.09 7.74
N ARG A 94 8.58 -2.79 8.40
CA ARG A 94 8.85 -3.74 9.49
C ARG A 94 9.28 -5.08 8.92
N GLN A 95 10.51 -5.14 8.44
CA GLN A 95 11.19 -6.40 8.12
C GLN A 95 11.74 -6.97 9.43
N LYS A 96 10.94 -7.74 10.18
CA LYS A 96 11.54 -8.65 11.18
C LYS A 96 12.27 -9.75 10.39
N MET A 97 13.56 -9.54 10.11
CA MET A 97 14.45 -10.64 9.73
C MET A 97 14.43 -11.63 10.89
N ARG A 98 13.92 -12.85 10.66
CA ARG A 98 14.36 -14.01 11.42
C ARG A 98 15.77 -14.30 10.95
N ASP A 99 16.74 -13.61 11.52
CA ASP A 99 18.14 -13.99 11.51
C ASP A 99 18.83 -13.35 12.71
N GLN A 100 18.66 -14.00 13.86
CA GLN A 100 19.54 -13.80 15.02
C GLN A 100 19.52 -15.01 15.97
N GLU A 101 19.51 -16.24 15.45
CA GLU A 101 19.85 -17.45 16.22
C GLU A 101 20.54 -18.48 15.30
N ALA A 102 21.79 -18.22 14.94
CA ALA A 102 22.78 -19.25 14.61
C ALA A 102 24.19 -18.65 14.74
N GLY A 103 24.48 -18.12 15.94
CA GLY A 103 25.81 -17.68 16.30
C GLY A 103 26.74 -18.86 16.57
N ASN A 104 27.96 -18.73 16.05
CA ASN A 104 29.22 -19.24 16.60
C ASN A 104 29.65 -20.68 16.23
N PRO A 105 30.44 -20.89 15.16
CA PRO A 105 31.34 -22.03 15.12
C PRO A 105 32.43 -21.75 16.17
N GLY A 106 32.30 -22.38 17.33
CA GLY A 106 33.32 -22.34 18.37
C GLY A 106 34.66 -22.75 17.79
N ASN A 107 35.59 -21.80 17.81
CA ASN A 107 37.01 -22.03 17.55
C ASN A 107 37.56 -22.88 18.71
N TYR A 108 37.81 -24.17 18.47
CA TYR A 108 38.61 -25.00 19.36
C TYR A 108 39.88 -25.43 18.61
N ASP A 109 40.96 -24.71 18.87
CA ASP A 109 42.33 -25.17 18.67
C ASP A 109 43.16 -24.59 19.81
N VAL A 110 43.41 -25.42 20.84
CA VAL A 110 44.72 -25.72 21.51
C VAL A 110 44.53 -27.01 22.32
#